data_AF-A0A956U6J1-F1
#
_entry.id   AF-A0A956U6J1-F1
#
_cell.length_a   1.000
_cell.length_b   1.000
_cell.length_c   1.000
_cell.angle_alpha   90.00
_cell.angle_beta   90.00
_cell.angle_gamma   90.00
#
_symmetry.space_group_name_H-M   'P 1'
#
loop_
_entity.id
_entity.type
_entity.pdbx_description
1 polymer ?
#
loop_
_entity_poly.entity_id
_entity_poly.type
_entity_poly.pdbx_seq_one_letter_code
_entity_poly.pdbx_strand_id
1 'polypeptide(L)'
;MTKFEEQIPAVSFKVLSGPRSNTAYRDELKRLASACSTWGFVYLVDLDREELYKTMFEQAKAFFSLSQSSKDALTRNREGNSNRYRGFFPVDDGSNSFKEGFEAGWQGYEPTGSGYVFDELSVFPAETELPGFRAFLDTYFESHLVVGRVMLAAFEDYFGLVPGYFNERFGNTLSTLRLLHYPGLSQMKDQSNLERDENRGILFTTPTHTDSGIITLLLQDNTG
;
A
#
# COMPACT_ATOMS: atom_id res chain seq x y z
N MET A 1 -6.22 34.12 -6.63
CA MET A 1 -7.23 33.35 -5.88
C MET A 1 -7.70 32.24 -6.80
N THR A 2 -6.96 31.13 -6.86
CA THR A 2 -7.26 30.00 -7.74
C THR A 2 -8.15 29.03 -6.97
N LYS A 3 -9.38 28.89 -7.47
CA LYS A 3 -10.39 27.91 -7.04
C LYS A 3 -9.85 26.49 -7.17
N PHE A 4 -9.61 25.83 -6.06
CA PHE A 4 -9.68 24.37 -5.94
C PHE A 4 -10.46 24.08 -4.65
N GLU A 5 -11.78 24.21 -4.71
CA GLU A 5 -12.72 23.86 -3.63
C GLU A 5 -13.17 22.40 -3.72
N GLU A 6 -12.48 21.56 -4.49
CA GLU A 6 -12.86 20.17 -4.63
C GLU A 6 -11.91 19.28 -3.83
N GLN A 7 -12.44 18.69 -2.76
CA GLN A 7 -11.76 17.67 -1.97
C GLN A 7 -11.97 16.31 -2.63
N ILE A 8 -10.95 15.44 -2.58
CA ILE A 8 -11.08 14.04 -3.02
C ILE A 8 -12.31 13.44 -2.33
N PRO A 9 -13.25 12.80 -3.07
CA PRO A 9 -14.47 12.26 -2.48
C PRO A 9 -14.17 11.22 -1.40
N ALA A 10 -15.01 11.16 -0.38
CA ALA A 10 -14.98 10.12 0.64
C ALA A 10 -16.16 9.16 0.49
N VAL A 11 -15.92 7.88 0.74
CA VAL A 11 -16.95 6.83 0.83
C VAL A 11 -16.83 6.01 2.10
N SER A 12 -17.95 5.62 2.68
CA SER A 12 -18.05 4.85 3.92
C SER A 12 -17.88 3.35 3.67
N PHE A 13 -16.79 2.79 4.19
CA PHE A 13 -16.55 1.35 4.20
C PHE A 13 -17.64 0.58 4.93
N LYS A 14 -18.12 1.13 6.05
CA LYS A 14 -19.20 0.55 6.84
C LYS A 14 -20.50 0.41 6.04
N VAL A 15 -20.84 1.40 5.23
CA VAL A 15 -22.01 1.34 4.34
C VAL A 15 -21.79 0.31 3.22
N LEU A 16 -20.61 0.29 2.59
CA LEU A 16 -20.27 -0.66 1.53
C LEU A 16 -20.15 -2.11 2.03
N SER A 17 -19.89 -2.32 3.33
CA SER A 17 -19.89 -3.64 3.97
C SER A 17 -21.28 -4.08 4.42
N GLY A 18 -22.29 -3.22 4.30
CA GLY A 18 -23.65 -3.46 4.77
C GLY A 18 -24.53 -4.25 3.79
N PRO A 19 -25.82 -4.42 4.12
CA PRO A 19 -26.77 -5.12 3.26
C PRO A 19 -26.99 -4.41 1.93
N ARG A 20 -26.75 -5.13 0.82
CA ARG A 20 -26.94 -4.63 -0.57
C ARG A 20 -28.37 -4.15 -0.88
N SER A 21 -29.36 -4.64 -0.14
CA SER A 21 -30.77 -4.24 -0.31
C SER A 21 -31.03 -2.79 0.16
N ASN A 22 -30.17 -2.25 1.03
CA ASN A 22 -30.34 -0.92 1.60
C ASN A 22 -30.13 0.18 0.55
N THR A 23 -30.95 1.22 0.58
CA THR A 23 -30.78 2.39 -0.31
C THR A 23 -29.44 3.07 -0.07
N ALA A 24 -28.99 3.15 1.19
CA ALA A 24 -27.68 3.71 1.53
C ALA A 24 -26.52 3.00 0.80
N TYR A 25 -26.58 1.67 0.67
CA TYR A 25 -25.57 0.92 -0.07
C TYR A 25 -25.54 1.34 -1.55
N ARG A 26 -26.71 1.43 -2.20
CA ARG A 26 -26.80 1.81 -3.62
C ARG A 26 -26.32 3.23 -3.88
N ASP A 27 -26.60 4.15 -2.96
CA ASP A 27 -26.17 5.54 -3.08
C ASP A 27 -24.66 5.66 -2.86
N GLU A 28 -24.11 4.93 -1.90
CA GLU A 28 -22.67 4.90 -1.65
C GLU A 28 -21.89 4.24 -2.80
N LEU A 29 -22.47 3.19 -3.41
CA LEU A 29 -21.91 2.56 -4.60
C LEU A 29 -21.81 3.53 -5.78
N LYS A 30 -22.85 4.34 -6.01
CA LYS A 30 -22.83 5.39 -7.04
C LYS A 30 -21.77 6.46 -6.73
N ARG A 31 -21.61 6.82 -5.45
CA ARG A 31 -20.56 7.76 -5.03
C ARG A 31 -19.16 7.20 -5.28
N LEU A 32 -18.92 5.93 -4.94
CA LEU A 32 -17.66 5.25 -5.24
C LEU A 32 -17.36 5.26 -6.74
N ALA A 33 -18.32 4.87 -7.58
CA ALA A 33 -18.13 4.86 -9.02
C ALA A 33 -17.89 6.25 -9.61
N SER A 34 -18.61 7.26 -9.12
CA SER A 34 -18.40 8.65 -9.50
C SER A 34 -16.98 9.11 -9.14
N ALA A 35 -16.52 8.84 -7.92
CA ALA A 35 -15.17 9.18 -7.47
C ALA A 35 -14.10 8.50 -8.33
N CYS A 36 -14.22 7.19 -8.57
CA CYS A 36 -13.27 6.45 -9.42
C CYS A 36 -13.22 6.98 -10.86
N SER A 37 -14.36 7.37 -11.45
CA SER A 37 -14.41 7.84 -12.84
C SER A 37 -14.01 9.31 -13.04
N THR A 38 -14.09 10.14 -11.99
CA THR A 38 -13.79 11.58 -12.08
C THR A 38 -12.45 11.95 -11.44
N TRP A 39 -12.06 11.31 -10.34
CA TRP A 39 -10.82 11.59 -9.61
C TRP A 39 -9.75 10.53 -9.82
N GLY A 40 -10.14 9.28 -10.05
CA GLY A 40 -9.23 8.13 -9.96
C GLY A 40 -8.78 7.80 -8.53
N PHE A 41 -9.24 8.56 -7.53
CA PHE A 41 -8.95 8.40 -6.10
C PHE A 41 -10.20 8.61 -5.25
N VAL A 42 -10.23 7.97 -4.09
CA VAL A 42 -11.32 8.09 -3.10
C VAL A 42 -10.77 7.85 -1.70
N TYR A 43 -11.22 8.63 -0.72
CA TYR A 43 -10.99 8.33 0.69
C TYR A 43 -11.97 7.28 1.17
N LEU A 44 -11.47 6.21 1.79
CA LEU A 44 -12.31 5.21 2.42
C LEU A 44 -12.37 5.50 3.92
N VAL A 45 -13.56 5.82 4.43
CA VAL A 45 -13.81 6.22 5.83
C VAL A 45 -14.65 5.18 6.58
N ASP A 46 -14.79 5.33 7.90
CA ASP A 46 -15.56 4.41 8.76
C ASP A 46 -15.04 2.96 8.76
N LEU A 47 -13.72 2.77 8.79
CA LEU A 47 -13.12 1.42 8.94
C LEU A 47 -12.92 1.00 10.41
N ASP A 48 -12.99 1.94 11.37
CA ASP A 48 -12.75 1.74 12.81
C ASP A 48 -11.37 1.05 13.08
N ARG A 49 -10.27 1.70 12.66
CA ARG A 49 -8.90 1.11 12.60
C ARG A 49 -7.78 2.00 13.14
N GLU A 50 -8.12 3.02 13.90
CA GLU A 50 -7.19 4.05 14.37
C GLU A 50 -5.98 3.46 15.12
N GLU A 51 -6.21 2.54 16.07
CA GLU A 51 -5.13 1.90 16.84
C GLU A 51 -4.27 0.95 15.96
N LEU A 52 -4.88 0.28 14.98
CA LEU A 52 -4.16 -0.58 14.03
C LEU A 52 -3.20 0.27 13.17
N TYR A 53 -3.66 1.43 12.68
CA TYR A 53 -2.86 2.34 11.87
C TYR A 53 -1.75 3.00 12.66
N LYS A 54 -2.03 3.41 13.91
CA LYS A 54 -1.01 3.90 14.82
C LYS A 54 0.10 2.86 15.04
N THR A 55 -0.30 1.61 15.33
CA THR A 55 0.65 0.51 15.53
C THR A 55 1.45 0.22 14.24
N MET A 56 0.84 0.32 13.06
CA MET A 56 1.55 0.16 11.79
C MET A 56 2.64 1.21 11.61
N PHE A 57 2.38 2.47 11.94
CA PHE A 57 3.43 3.50 11.90
C PHE A 57 4.52 3.27 12.95
N GLU A 58 4.19 2.79 14.15
CA GLU A 58 5.18 2.43 15.17
C GLU A 58 6.09 1.29 14.69
N GLN A 59 5.52 0.25 14.10
CA GLN A 59 6.25 -0.89 13.54
C GLN A 59 7.12 -0.50 12.33
N ALA A 60 6.59 0.35 11.43
CA ALA A 60 7.36 0.88 10.32
C ALA A 60 8.56 1.70 10.80
N LYS A 61 8.35 2.61 11.76
CA LYS A 61 9.44 3.41 12.37
C LYS A 61 10.50 2.52 13.03
N ALA A 62 10.07 1.51 13.77
CA ALA A 62 10.97 0.56 14.42
C ALA A 62 11.79 -0.23 13.40
N PHE A 63 11.18 -0.70 12.31
CA PHE A 63 11.88 -1.35 11.20
C PHE A 63 12.93 -0.45 10.55
N PHE A 64 12.57 0.79 10.19
CA PHE A 64 13.52 1.69 9.52
C PHE A 64 14.64 2.19 10.46
N SER A 65 14.44 2.08 11.77
CA SER A 65 15.43 2.37 12.82
C SER A 65 16.37 1.20 13.13
N LEU A 66 16.17 0.02 12.53
CA LEU A 66 17.11 -1.10 12.65
C LEU A 66 18.52 -0.69 12.16
N SER A 67 19.53 -1.42 12.63
CA SER A 67 20.90 -1.22 12.16
C SER A 67 20.97 -1.39 10.64
N GLN A 68 21.87 -0.65 9.98
CA GLN A 68 22.02 -0.77 8.52
C GLN A 68 22.37 -2.21 8.12
N SER A 69 23.20 -2.91 8.91
CA SER A 69 23.51 -4.33 8.68
C SER A 69 22.28 -5.23 8.75
N SER A 70 21.35 -4.98 9.68
CA SER A 70 20.10 -5.74 9.79
C SER A 70 19.20 -5.52 8.57
N LYS A 71 19.08 -4.27 8.10
CA LYS A 71 18.33 -3.94 6.88
C LYS A 71 19.00 -4.51 5.63
N ASP A 72 20.33 -4.42 5.54
CA ASP A 72 21.11 -4.91 4.41
C ASP A 72 20.98 -6.42 4.22
N ALA A 73 20.91 -7.19 5.31
CA ALA A 73 20.68 -8.63 5.29
C ALA A 73 19.32 -9.03 4.66
N LEU A 74 18.35 -8.10 4.65
CA LEU A 74 17.02 -8.30 4.04
C LEU A 74 16.96 -7.81 2.59
N THR A 75 18.03 -7.20 2.06
CA THR A 75 18.01 -6.56 0.75
C THR A 75 17.78 -7.57 -0.35
N ARG A 76 16.82 -7.32 -1.23
CA ARG A 76 16.55 -8.16 -2.41
C ARG A 76 17.77 -8.24 -3.33
N ASN A 77 17.90 -9.34 -4.07
CA ASN A 77 19.03 -9.62 -4.99
C ASN A 77 20.41 -9.49 -4.32
N ARG A 78 20.55 -9.92 -3.06
CA ARG A 78 21.84 -9.96 -2.35
C ARG A 78 22.10 -11.34 -1.73
N GLU A 79 23.34 -11.56 -1.32
CA GLU A 79 23.71 -12.74 -0.55
C GLU A 79 22.87 -12.80 0.74
N GLY A 80 22.21 -13.95 0.98
CA GLY A 80 21.27 -14.12 2.09
C GLY A 80 19.80 -13.87 1.74
N ASN A 81 19.50 -13.12 0.68
CA ASN A 81 18.14 -12.95 0.16
C ASN A 81 18.12 -12.94 -1.38
N SER A 82 17.84 -14.11 -1.98
CA SER A 82 17.75 -14.31 -3.43
C SER A 82 16.45 -13.81 -4.04
N ASN A 83 15.51 -13.29 -3.23
CA ASN A 83 14.26 -12.75 -3.74
C ASN A 83 14.53 -11.57 -4.66
N ARG A 84 13.72 -11.47 -5.72
CA ARG A 84 13.73 -10.39 -6.68
C ARG A 84 12.80 -9.26 -6.28
N TYR A 85 11.75 -9.57 -5.51
CA TYR A 85 10.74 -8.59 -5.12
C TYR A 85 10.60 -8.44 -3.61
N ARG A 86 10.50 -9.54 -2.84
CA ARG A 86 10.23 -9.46 -1.39
C ARG A 86 11.50 -9.13 -0.59
N GLY A 87 11.39 -8.19 0.35
CA GLY A 87 12.48 -7.76 1.22
C GLY A 87 12.71 -6.25 1.22
N PHE A 88 13.89 -5.84 1.69
CA PHE A 88 14.29 -4.44 1.78
C PHE A 88 14.85 -3.94 0.44
N PHE A 89 14.65 -2.65 0.17
CA PHE A 89 15.41 -1.90 -0.83
C PHE A 89 15.87 -0.56 -0.22
N PRO A 90 17.18 -0.24 -0.30
CA PRO A 90 17.70 1.01 0.23
C PRO A 90 17.32 2.20 -0.66
N VAL A 91 17.58 3.40 -0.15
CA VAL A 91 17.61 4.61 -0.98
C VAL A 91 18.61 4.42 -2.11
N ASP A 92 18.16 4.67 -3.33
CA ASP A 92 19.03 4.76 -4.50
C ASP A 92 19.25 6.24 -4.85
N ASP A 93 20.43 6.75 -4.49
CA ASP A 93 20.88 8.13 -4.78
C ASP A 93 20.91 8.45 -6.28
N GLY A 94 20.95 7.43 -7.16
CA GLY A 94 20.90 7.60 -8.61
C GLY A 94 19.48 7.60 -9.19
N SER A 95 18.47 7.33 -8.36
CA SER A 95 17.08 7.28 -8.79
C SER A 95 16.35 8.59 -8.45
N ASN A 96 15.38 8.96 -9.28
CA ASN A 96 14.48 10.08 -8.99
C ASN A 96 13.45 9.74 -7.89
N SER A 97 13.63 8.61 -7.19
CA SER A 97 12.77 8.04 -6.17
C SER A 97 13.50 7.96 -4.82
N PHE A 98 13.50 9.03 -4.05
CA PHE A 98 14.27 9.11 -2.79
C PHE A 98 13.52 8.51 -1.61
N LYS A 99 13.51 7.18 -1.58
CA LYS A 99 12.87 6.38 -0.52
C LYS A 99 13.60 5.08 -0.31
N GLU A 100 13.59 4.60 0.92
CA GLU A 100 13.83 3.20 1.24
C GLU A 100 12.49 2.51 1.50
N GLY A 101 12.47 1.18 1.40
CA GLY A 101 11.24 0.45 1.64
C GLY A 101 11.43 -1.02 1.92
N PHE A 102 10.35 -1.63 2.40
CA PHE A 102 10.26 -3.05 2.71
C PHE A 102 8.98 -3.63 2.12
N GLU A 103 9.11 -4.74 1.40
CA GLU A 103 8.01 -5.37 0.68
C GLU A 103 7.74 -6.78 1.20
N ALA A 104 6.50 -7.01 1.64
CA ALA A 104 6.02 -8.30 2.11
C ALA A 104 4.75 -8.72 1.36
N GLY A 105 4.62 -10.01 1.13
CA GLY A 105 3.40 -10.67 0.63
C GLY A 105 2.59 -11.28 1.76
N TRP A 106 1.47 -11.89 1.39
CA TRP A 106 0.64 -12.66 2.33
C TRP A 106 1.43 -13.86 2.88
N GLN A 107 1.36 -14.10 4.19
CA GLN A 107 2.12 -15.19 4.82
C GLN A 107 1.51 -16.58 4.60
N GLY A 108 0.23 -16.65 4.23
CA GLY A 108 -0.41 -17.89 3.80
C GLY A 108 -0.13 -18.27 2.34
N TYR A 109 0.73 -17.52 1.65
CA TYR A 109 1.12 -17.83 0.27
C TYR A 109 2.08 -19.02 0.21
N GLU A 110 1.77 -19.97 -0.66
CA GLU A 110 2.63 -21.12 -0.97
C GLU A 110 3.23 -20.96 -2.36
N PRO A 111 4.57 -20.91 -2.50
CA PRO A 111 5.21 -20.76 -3.79
C PRO A 111 4.86 -21.90 -4.75
N THR A 112 4.59 -21.54 -6.00
CA THR A 112 4.16 -22.48 -7.04
C THR A 112 5.32 -23.00 -7.90
N GLY A 113 6.48 -22.34 -7.82
CA GLY A 113 7.63 -22.64 -8.70
C GLY A 113 7.47 -22.10 -10.12
N SER A 114 6.56 -21.16 -10.35
CA SER A 114 6.28 -20.53 -11.64
C SER A 114 7.43 -19.69 -12.19
N GLY A 115 8.36 -19.28 -11.33
CA GLY A 115 9.44 -18.33 -11.66
C GLY A 115 8.96 -16.88 -11.81
N TYR A 116 7.68 -16.60 -11.52
CA TYR A 116 7.16 -15.25 -11.49
C TYR A 116 7.74 -14.46 -10.30
N VAL A 117 7.94 -13.15 -10.48
CA VAL A 117 8.70 -12.33 -9.50
C VAL A 117 8.00 -12.19 -8.14
N PHE A 118 6.68 -12.41 -8.07
CA PHE A 118 5.92 -12.40 -6.82
C PHE A 118 5.78 -13.79 -6.18
N ASP A 119 6.27 -14.84 -6.86
CA ASP A 119 6.25 -16.24 -6.40
C ASP A 119 7.41 -16.50 -5.42
N GLU A 120 7.41 -15.71 -4.33
CA GLU A 120 8.49 -15.64 -3.36
C GLU A 120 7.91 -15.47 -1.95
N LEU A 121 8.45 -16.22 -0.99
CA LEU A 121 8.16 -15.99 0.43
C LEU A 121 8.83 -14.71 0.91
N SER A 122 8.20 -14.01 1.84
CA SER A 122 8.77 -12.79 2.42
C SER A 122 9.87 -13.10 3.43
N VAL A 123 10.92 -12.27 3.44
CA VAL A 123 12.02 -12.35 4.40
C VAL A 123 11.84 -11.22 5.42
N PHE A 124 11.94 -11.56 6.71
CA PHE A 124 11.69 -10.63 7.82
C PHE A 124 12.95 -10.47 8.68
N PRO A 125 13.08 -9.34 9.42
CA PRO A 125 14.10 -9.23 10.45
C PRO A 125 13.96 -10.35 11.49
N ALA A 126 15.06 -10.67 12.19
CA ALA A 126 15.02 -11.67 13.24
C ALA A 126 14.09 -11.24 14.38
N GLU A 127 13.38 -12.19 14.98
CA GLU A 127 12.47 -11.94 16.11
C GLU A 127 13.19 -11.30 17.31
N THR A 128 14.49 -11.55 17.47
CA THR A 128 15.33 -10.93 18.50
C THR A 128 15.68 -9.47 18.21
N GLU A 129 15.66 -9.06 16.94
CA GLU A 129 15.96 -7.68 16.52
C GLU A 129 14.70 -6.81 16.48
N LEU A 130 13.58 -7.39 16.04
CA LEU A 130 12.30 -6.69 15.97
C LEU A 130 11.13 -7.59 16.38
N PRO A 131 10.92 -7.80 17.70
CA PRO A 131 9.90 -8.71 18.22
C PRO A 131 8.48 -8.34 17.76
N GLY A 132 7.70 -9.33 17.34
CA GLY A 132 6.30 -9.20 16.96
C GLY A 132 6.05 -8.56 15.59
N PHE A 133 7.07 -8.07 14.89
CA PHE A 133 6.90 -7.37 13.62
C PHE A 133 6.23 -8.25 12.56
N ARG A 134 6.73 -9.47 12.35
CA ARG A 134 6.15 -10.39 11.37
C ARG A 134 4.68 -10.69 11.67
N ALA A 135 4.37 -11.03 12.93
CA ALA A 135 3.01 -11.37 13.35
C ALA A 135 2.05 -10.18 13.19
N PHE A 136 2.51 -8.97 13.52
CA PHE A 136 1.72 -7.76 13.31
C PHE A 136 1.49 -7.48 11.83
N LEU A 137 2.52 -7.56 10.97
CA LEU A 137 2.39 -7.32 9.54
C LEU A 137 1.42 -8.32 8.90
N ASP A 138 1.45 -9.58 9.32
CA ASP A 138 0.51 -10.60 8.84
C ASP A 138 -0.93 -10.25 9.22
N THR A 139 -1.17 -9.93 10.49
CA THR A 139 -2.49 -9.48 10.99
C THR A 139 -2.97 -8.24 10.23
N TYR A 140 -2.09 -7.25 10.02
CA TYR A 140 -2.39 -6.05 9.26
C TYR A 140 -2.77 -6.39 7.82
N PHE A 141 -1.98 -7.23 7.16
CA PHE A 141 -2.17 -7.66 5.78
C PHE A 141 -3.52 -8.36 5.61
N GLU A 142 -3.81 -9.38 6.41
CA GLU A 142 -5.07 -10.14 6.35
C GLU A 142 -6.28 -9.23 6.57
N SER A 143 -6.17 -8.31 7.52
CA SER A 143 -7.24 -7.37 7.80
C SER A 143 -7.53 -6.41 6.61
N HIS A 144 -6.52 -6.09 5.79
CA HIS A 144 -6.66 -5.26 4.58
C HIS A 144 -7.06 -6.07 3.35
N LEU A 145 -6.76 -7.37 3.30
CA LEU A 145 -7.36 -8.26 2.30
C LEU A 145 -8.89 -8.28 2.43
N VAL A 146 -9.43 -8.24 3.65
CA VAL A 146 -10.89 -8.13 3.87
C VAL A 146 -11.43 -6.83 3.27
N VAL A 147 -10.75 -5.70 3.50
CA VAL A 147 -11.13 -4.41 2.92
C VAL A 147 -11.11 -4.49 1.39
N GLY A 148 -10.02 -4.99 0.80
CA GLY A 148 -9.89 -5.16 -0.65
C GLY A 148 -11.00 -6.05 -1.24
N ARG A 149 -11.36 -7.16 -0.58
CA ARG A 149 -12.45 -8.04 -1.02
C ARG A 149 -13.82 -7.37 -0.99
N VAL A 150 -14.10 -6.55 0.01
CA VAL A 150 -15.35 -5.75 0.06
C VAL A 150 -15.39 -4.74 -1.09
N MET A 151 -14.27 -4.05 -1.36
CA MET A 151 -14.20 -3.09 -2.46
C MET A 151 -14.36 -3.77 -3.82
N LEU A 152 -13.73 -4.93 -4.03
CA LEU A 152 -13.92 -5.74 -5.23
C LEU A 152 -15.38 -6.18 -5.39
N ALA A 153 -16.03 -6.63 -4.31
CA ALA A 153 -17.45 -7.00 -4.35
C ALA A 153 -18.34 -5.80 -4.69
N ALA A 154 -18.03 -4.59 -4.19
CA ALA A 154 -18.73 -3.38 -4.61
C ALA A 154 -18.56 -3.11 -6.11
N PHE A 155 -17.35 -3.28 -6.66
CA PHE A 155 -17.15 -3.17 -8.11
C PHE A 155 -17.92 -4.24 -8.89
N GLU A 156 -18.01 -5.48 -8.41
CA GLU A 156 -18.87 -6.52 -9.01
C GLU A 156 -20.32 -6.04 -9.10
N ASP A 157 -20.85 -5.52 -7.99
CA ASP A 157 -22.23 -5.01 -7.91
C ASP A 157 -22.45 -3.82 -8.85
N TYR A 158 -21.48 -2.89 -8.98
CA TYR A 158 -21.59 -1.75 -9.89
C TYR A 158 -21.58 -2.16 -11.36
N PHE A 159 -20.70 -3.10 -11.73
CA PHE A 159 -20.57 -3.58 -13.10
C PHE A 159 -21.61 -4.64 -13.48
N GLY A 160 -22.44 -5.08 -12.53
CA GLY A 160 -23.41 -6.16 -12.75
C GLY A 160 -22.75 -7.51 -13.01
N LEU A 161 -21.58 -7.74 -12.42
CA LEU A 161 -20.85 -9.00 -12.53
C LEU A 161 -21.46 -10.06 -11.60
N VAL A 162 -21.17 -11.33 -11.90
CA VAL A 162 -21.55 -12.43 -11.00
C VAL A 162 -20.80 -12.31 -9.67
N PRO A 163 -21.45 -12.57 -8.52
CA PRO A 163 -20.78 -12.52 -7.23
C PRO A 163 -19.55 -13.42 -7.19
N GLY A 164 -18.43 -12.89 -6.73
CA GLY A 164 -17.16 -13.62 -6.62
C GLY A 164 -16.33 -13.64 -7.91
N TYR A 165 -16.73 -12.92 -8.96
CA TYR A 165 -15.97 -12.78 -10.20
C TYR A 165 -14.48 -12.46 -9.97
N PHE A 166 -14.17 -11.50 -9.08
CA PHE A 166 -12.79 -11.14 -8.75
C PHE A 166 -12.15 -12.13 -7.77
N ASN A 167 -12.92 -12.64 -6.79
CA ASN A 167 -12.40 -13.61 -5.82
C ASN A 167 -11.95 -14.91 -6.48
N GLU A 168 -12.62 -15.37 -7.54
CA GLU A 168 -12.20 -16.54 -8.32
C GLU A 168 -10.83 -16.33 -8.98
N ARG A 169 -10.53 -15.10 -9.41
CA ARG A 169 -9.32 -14.74 -10.16
C ARG A 169 -8.15 -14.32 -9.27
N PHE A 170 -8.45 -13.72 -8.12
CA PHE A 170 -7.46 -13.11 -7.22
C PHE A 170 -7.49 -13.71 -5.81
N GLY A 171 -8.23 -14.81 -5.61
CA GLY A 171 -8.42 -15.45 -4.31
C GLY A 171 -7.13 -16.01 -3.71
N ASN A 172 -6.24 -16.55 -4.55
CA ASN A 172 -4.84 -16.79 -4.19
C ASN A 172 -4.04 -15.51 -4.46
N THR A 173 -4.03 -14.64 -3.45
CA THR A 173 -3.57 -13.27 -3.64
C THR A 173 -2.04 -13.18 -3.76
N LEU A 174 -1.59 -12.39 -4.74
CA LEU A 174 -0.20 -11.93 -4.85
C LEU A 174 -0.05 -10.47 -4.37
N SER A 175 -1.02 -9.98 -3.59
CA SER A 175 -1.00 -8.63 -3.02
C SER A 175 0.31 -8.36 -2.27
N THR A 176 0.66 -7.08 -2.21
CA THR A 176 1.89 -6.62 -1.59
C THR A 176 1.59 -5.55 -0.56
N LEU A 177 2.13 -5.72 0.63
CA LEU A 177 2.27 -4.65 1.61
C LEU A 177 3.66 -4.04 1.41
N ARG A 178 3.69 -2.72 1.20
CA ARG A 178 4.91 -1.95 1.01
C ARG A 178 4.99 -0.90 2.12
N LEU A 179 6.00 -1.02 2.97
CA LEU A 179 6.37 0.04 3.91
C LEU A 179 7.35 0.96 3.22
N LEU A 180 7.12 2.28 3.32
CA LEU A 180 7.96 3.30 2.69
C LEU A 180 8.43 4.29 3.75
N HIS A 181 9.70 4.68 3.65
CA HIS A 181 10.25 5.79 4.38
C HIS A 181 10.96 6.72 3.39
N TYR A 182 10.54 7.99 3.41
CA TYR A 182 11.10 9.06 2.60
C TYR A 182 12.03 9.89 3.47
N PRO A 183 13.37 9.76 3.33
CA PRO A 183 14.28 10.59 4.10
C PRO A 183 14.15 12.06 3.73
N GLY A 184 14.50 12.94 4.67
CA GLY A 184 14.44 14.38 4.43
C GLY A 184 15.34 14.81 3.27
N LEU A 185 14.87 15.78 2.47
CA LEU A 185 15.58 16.28 1.28
C LEU A 185 17.01 16.76 1.54
N SER A 186 17.31 17.23 2.76
CA SER A 186 18.67 17.62 3.16
C SER A 186 19.68 16.47 3.11
N GLN A 187 19.20 15.22 3.09
CA GLN A 187 20.03 14.02 2.97
C GLN A 187 20.27 13.62 1.51
N MET A 188 19.55 14.20 0.56
CA MET A 188 19.74 13.94 -0.87
C MET A 188 20.95 14.71 -1.40
N LYS A 189 21.88 14.00 -2.05
CA LYS A 189 23.11 14.58 -2.60
C LYS A 189 22.87 15.48 -3.81
N ASP A 190 21.91 15.11 -4.66
CA ASP A 190 21.57 15.85 -5.88
C ASP A 190 20.05 15.95 -6.04
N GLN A 191 19.53 17.17 -5.98
CA GLN A 191 18.11 17.48 -6.14
C GLN A 191 17.79 18.06 -7.54
N SER A 192 18.78 18.15 -8.44
CA SER A 192 18.65 18.84 -9.73
C SER A 192 17.66 18.16 -10.68
N ASN A 193 17.45 16.85 -10.53
CA ASN A 193 16.55 16.06 -11.37
C ASN A 193 15.14 15.88 -10.77
N LEU A 194 14.84 16.51 -9.63
CA LEU A 194 13.52 16.43 -9.02
C LEU A 194 12.51 17.32 -9.75
N GLU A 195 11.30 16.79 -9.96
CA GLU A 195 10.19 17.59 -10.44
C GLU A 195 9.76 18.58 -9.36
N ARG A 196 9.41 19.81 -9.78
CA ARG A 196 9.00 20.88 -8.89
C ARG A 196 7.62 21.40 -9.28
N ASP A 197 6.72 21.48 -8.31
CA ASP A 197 5.54 22.33 -8.43
C ASP A 197 5.93 23.77 -8.11
N GLU A 198 6.16 24.59 -9.14
CA GLU A 198 6.56 26.00 -9.01
C GLU A 198 5.53 26.85 -8.25
N ASN A 199 4.24 26.49 -8.30
CA ASN A 199 3.20 27.25 -7.62
C ASN A 199 3.18 26.96 -6.12
N ARG A 200 3.53 25.73 -5.73
CA ARG A 200 3.49 25.27 -4.32
C ARG A 200 4.87 25.26 -3.66
N GLY A 201 5.94 25.38 -4.44
CA GLY A 201 7.32 25.25 -3.96
C GLY A 201 7.65 23.83 -3.51
N ILE A 202 6.88 22.83 -3.92
CA ILE A 202 7.02 21.43 -3.50
C ILE A 202 7.93 20.69 -4.49
N LEU A 203 8.83 19.86 -3.96
CA LEU A 203 9.66 18.94 -4.72
C LEU A 203 9.07 17.55 -4.66
N PHE A 204 8.90 16.91 -5.82
CA PHE A 204 8.47 15.52 -5.92
C PHE A 204 9.68 14.60 -5.92
N THR A 205 9.75 13.73 -4.91
CA THR A 205 10.81 12.74 -4.74
C THR A 205 10.44 11.38 -5.31
N THR A 206 9.37 11.29 -6.09
CA THR A 206 8.98 10.08 -6.83
C THR A 206 8.27 10.55 -8.10
N PRO A 207 8.68 10.08 -9.29
CA PRO A 207 8.06 10.49 -10.55
C PRO A 207 6.60 10.04 -10.64
N THR A 208 5.84 10.73 -11.50
CA THR A 208 4.47 10.33 -11.84
C THR A 208 4.45 8.91 -12.40
N HIS A 209 3.57 8.06 -11.86
CA HIS A 209 3.40 6.67 -12.29
C HIS A 209 2.00 6.16 -11.95
N THR A 210 1.67 4.97 -12.45
CA THR A 210 0.47 4.20 -12.09
C THR A 210 0.90 2.87 -11.48
N ASP A 211 0.17 2.42 -10.45
CA ASP A 211 0.35 1.07 -9.92
C ASP A 211 -0.10 0.01 -10.94
N SER A 212 0.51 -1.18 -10.87
CA SER A 212 0.21 -2.31 -11.77
C SER A 212 -0.91 -3.23 -11.28
N GLY A 213 -1.48 -2.94 -10.10
CA GLY A 213 -2.52 -3.74 -9.45
C GLY A 213 -3.94 -3.33 -9.82
N ILE A 214 -4.92 -3.83 -9.06
CA ILE A 214 -6.35 -3.52 -9.24
C ILE A 214 -6.80 -2.44 -8.28
N ILE A 215 -6.41 -2.57 -7.00
CA ILE A 215 -6.74 -1.63 -5.93
C ILE A 215 -5.46 -1.40 -5.13
N THR A 216 -5.16 -0.13 -4.89
CA THR A 216 -4.16 0.29 -3.91
C THR A 216 -4.88 0.87 -2.69
N LEU A 217 -4.61 0.30 -1.51
CA LEU A 217 -5.02 0.88 -0.23
C LEU A 217 -3.81 1.62 0.35
N LEU A 218 -3.90 2.93 0.43
CA LEU A 218 -2.82 3.79 0.92
C LEU A 218 -3.15 4.32 2.31
N LEU A 219 -2.22 4.15 3.23
CA LEU A 219 -2.18 4.80 4.54
C LEU A 219 -0.94 5.70 4.56
N GLN A 220 -1.14 6.99 4.87
CA GLN A 220 -0.07 7.99 4.93
C GLN A 220 -0.07 8.70 6.28
N ASP A 221 1.09 9.21 6.69
CA ASP A 221 1.19 10.02 7.90
C ASP A 221 0.88 11.50 7.60
N ASN A 222 1.21 12.40 8.53
CA ASN A 222 0.91 13.82 8.37
C ASN A 222 1.95 14.58 7.50
N THR A 223 2.97 13.91 6.96
CA THR A 223 4.05 14.55 6.20
C THR A 223 3.80 14.58 4.69
N GLY A 224 2.94 13.70 4.17
CA GLY A 224 2.61 13.63 2.76
C GLY A 224 1.80 12.39 2.43
#